data_AF-A0A524EHP9-F1
#
_entry.id   AF-A0A524EHP9-F1
#
_cell.length_a   1.000
_cell.length_b   1.000
_cell.length_c   1.000
_cell.angle_alpha   90.00
_cell.angle_beta   90.00
_cell.angle_gamma   90.00
#
_symmetry.space_group_name_H-M   'P 1'
#
loop_
_entity.id
_entity.type
_entity.pdbx_description
1 polymer ?
#
loop_
_entity_poly.entity_id
_entity_poly.type
_entity_poly.pdbx_seq_one_letter_code
_entity_poly.pdbx_strand_id
1 'polypeptide(L)'
;MHLKTKNYCNSWHRRNSRPFISKSWLSIMVMFFIMIIINPQGKGYPYGGETQYSYANQRGAQFFQIDICDLSQWNDTIGDSFSPEDWFDGAPNKTGNVAKRLYLRGFYIPIRTDDLFRRMFFRWFDIDYWALHTLGYNNSYFDTRYEHWFWIWELDYSQWEFTSEQLDHEPDENYYRYVILDPLDYQYLLTNYDDFRQVFNNDPDVQALNYSLPQVSGDEFLFYLVLEDLIVASPVNGFLRDLIDTLDCQNVTVEGNTMELRFHGNKDYILELKFNENGLIDRNIFKTAQGITFFKITSWYPMDFAPLILIISIVGLIAIIGLQVYKWRKKVKFFKNN
;
A
#
# COMPACT_ATOMS: atom_id res chain seq x y z
N MET A 1 94.65 -7.06 -23.09
CA MET A 1 93.43 -7.21 -22.27
C MET A 1 93.06 -5.81 -21.75
N HIS A 2 92.27 -5.06 -22.52
CA HIS A 2 91.86 -3.67 -22.21
C HIS A 2 90.37 -3.67 -21.92
N LEU A 3 89.97 -3.43 -20.67
CA LEU A 3 88.58 -3.27 -20.28
C LEU A 3 88.23 -1.78 -20.24
N LYS A 4 87.35 -1.36 -21.15
CA LYS A 4 86.67 -0.05 -21.16
C LYS A 4 85.58 -0.06 -20.10
N THR A 5 85.63 0.87 -19.15
CA THR A 5 84.52 1.24 -18.27
C THR A 5 83.58 2.19 -19.01
N LYS A 6 82.29 1.82 -19.11
CA LYS A 6 81.21 2.72 -19.57
C LYS A 6 80.55 3.36 -18.35
N ASN A 7 80.62 4.69 -18.29
CA ASN A 7 79.79 5.52 -17.41
C ASN A 7 78.34 5.52 -17.90
N TYR A 8 77.38 5.25 -17.01
CA TYR A 8 75.97 5.57 -17.21
C TYR A 8 75.52 6.60 -16.18
N CYS A 9 75.25 7.81 -16.66
CA CYS A 9 74.51 8.85 -15.96
C CYS A 9 73.05 8.40 -15.79
N ASN A 10 72.58 8.29 -14.54
CA ASN A 10 71.15 8.20 -14.26
C ASN A 10 70.56 9.61 -14.13
N SER A 11 69.72 9.97 -15.09
CA SER A 11 68.95 11.21 -15.09
C SER A 11 67.80 11.13 -14.07
N TRP A 12 67.74 12.14 -13.21
CA TRP A 12 66.65 12.35 -12.26
C TRP A 12 65.41 12.89 -12.98
N HIS A 13 64.39 12.04 -13.18
CA HIS A 13 63.05 12.51 -13.52
C HIS A 13 62.25 12.82 -12.25
N ARG A 14 62.12 14.11 -11.89
CA ARG A 14 61.07 14.60 -10.99
C ARG A 14 59.71 14.38 -11.66
N ARG A 15 58.94 13.37 -11.23
CA ARG A 15 57.51 13.28 -11.51
C ARG A 15 56.76 14.24 -10.58
N ASN A 16 56.25 15.33 -11.13
CA ASN A 16 55.26 16.19 -10.48
C ASN A 16 54.02 15.36 -10.15
N SER A 17 53.76 15.15 -8.86
CA SER A 17 52.53 14.57 -8.35
C SER A 17 51.43 15.62 -8.43
N ARG A 18 50.64 15.59 -9.50
CA ARG A 18 49.38 16.34 -9.54
C ARG A 18 48.37 15.68 -8.58
N PRO A 19 47.62 16.45 -7.78
CA PRO A 19 46.59 15.89 -6.91
C PRO A 19 45.53 15.17 -7.77
N PHE A 20 45.24 13.93 -7.42
CA PHE A 20 44.38 12.99 -8.17
C PHE A 20 42.89 13.38 -8.16
N ILE A 21 42.50 14.42 -7.40
CA ILE A 21 41.13 14.91 -7.31
C ILE A 21 41.17 16.40 -7.65
N SER A 22 40.71 16.77 -8.85
CA SER A 22 40.51 18.18 -9.20
C SER A 22 39.32 18.73 -8.41
N LYS A 23 39.35 20.03 -8.06
CA LYS A 23 38.24 20.71 -7.36
C LYS A 23 36.87 20.46 -8.02
N SER A 24 36.85 20.25 -9.33
CA SER A 24 35.65 19.91 -10.11
C SER A 24 35.00 18.58 -9.70
N TRP A 25 35.77 17.54 -9.37
CA TRP A 25 35.21 16.25 -8.95
C TRP A 25 34.54 16.30 -7.58
N LEU A 26 35.09 17.09 -6.65
CA LEU A 26 34.50 17.29 -5.33
C LEU A 26 33.16 18.04 -5.44
N SER A 27 33.10 19.08 -6.29
CA SER A 27 31.85 19.82 -6.55
C SER A 27 30.77 18.96 -7.21
N ILE A 28 31.15 18.05 -8.11
CA ILE A 28 30.20 17.11 -8.75
C ILE A 28 29.63 16.14 -7.71
N MET A 29 30.46 15.57 -6.82
CA MET A 29 29.95 14.70 -5.76
C MET A 29 29.03 15.45 -4.78
N VAL A 30 29.37 16.69 -4.40
CA VAL A 30 28.52 17.50 -3.52
C VAL A 30 27.18 17.83 -4.18
N MET A 31 27.16 18.20 -5.47
CA MET A 31 25.88 18.39 -6.19
C MET A 31 25.06 17.10 -6.26
N PHE A 32 25.71 15.95 -6.49
CA PHE A 32 25.02 14.66 -6.55
C PHE A 32 24.39 14.29 -5.21
N PHE A 33 25.10 14.53 -4.10
CA PHE A 33 24.55 14.35 -2.75
C PHE A 33 23.40 15.29 -2.43
N ILE A 34 23.50 16.56 -2.85
CA ILE A 34 22.43 17.54 -2.68
C ILE A 34 21.18 17.12 -3.50
N MET A 35 21.34 16.61 -4.72
CA MET A 35 20.22 16.12 -5.52
C MET A 35 19.55 14.87 -4.91
N ILE A 36 20.31 13.97 -4.27
CA ILE A 36 19.76 12.81 -3.57
C ILE A 36 18.98 13.24 -2.31
N ILE A 37 19.46 14.25 -1.59
CA ILE A 37 18.79 14.77 -0.38
C ILE A 37 17.55 15.61 -0.73
N ILE A 38 17.57 16.32 -1.87
CA ILE A 38 16.44 17.14 -2.36
C ILE A 38 15.53 16.34 -3.32
N ASN A 39 15.52 15.01 -3.26
CA ASN A 39 14.40 14.26 -3.83
C ASN A 39 13.41 13.91 -2.70
N PRO A 40 12.63 14.89 -2.18
CA PRO A 40 11.54 14.54 -1.31
C PRO A 40 10.62 13.62 -2.12
N GLN A 41 10.34 12.46 -1.55
CA GLN A 41 9.38 11.51 -2.07
C GLN A 41 8.15 12.26 -2.62
N GLY A 42 7.74 11.86 -3.82
CA GLY A 42 6.82 12.59 -4.68
C GLY A 42 5.64 13.16 -3.92
N LYS A 43 5.67 14.48 -3.69
CA LYS A 43 4.49 15.23 -3.33
C LYS A 43 3.58 15.19 -4.56
N GLY A 44 2.46 14.48 -4.43
CA GLY A 44 1.41 14.44 -5.46
C GLY A 44 1.03 15.85 -5.89
N TYR A 45 0.75 16.01 -7.17
CA TYR A 45 0.23 17.26 -7.72
C TYR A 45 -1.16 17.52 -7.14
N PRO A 46 -1.42 18.69 -6.53
CA PRO A 46 -2.76 19.04 -6.07
C PRO A 46 -3.52 19.66 -7.24
N TYR A 47 -4.51 18.96 -7.81
CA TYR A 47 -5.50 19.60 -8.66
C TYR A 47 -6.84 18.87 -8.62
N GLY A 48 -7.87 19.57 -8.12
CA GLY A 48 -9.28 19.35 -8.47
C GLY A 48 -10.18 18.83 -7.35
N GLY A 49 -10.73 19.75 -6.55
CA GLY A 49 -11.65 19.51 -5.41
C GLY A 49 -10.98 19.86 -4.08
N GLU A 50 -11.55 20.78 -3.28
CA GLU A 50 -11.03 21.11 -1.94
C GLU A 50 -11.34 19.97 -0.95
N THR A 51 -10.88 18.75 -1.20
CA THR A 51 -10.89 17.72 -0.18
C THR A 51 -9.73 18.00 0.77
N GLN A 52 -9.99 18.12 2.06
CA GLN A 52 -8.94 18.14 3.09
C GLN A 52 -8.18 16.80 3.16
N TYR A 53 -8.73 15.78 2.51
CA TYR A 53 -8.20 14.44 2.37
C TYR A 53 -7.24 14.30 1.21
N SER A 54 -6.20 13.52 1.41
CA SER A 54 -5.20 13.20 0.39
C SER A 54 -4.70 11.78 0.56
N TYR A 55 -4.18 11.21 -0.53
CA TYR A 55 -3.45 9.95 -0.46
C TYR A 55 -1.99 10.21 -0.83
N ALA A 56 -1.07 9.80 0.04
CA ALA A 56 0.36 9.85 -0.25
C ALA A 56 0.75 8.56 -0.98
N ASN A 57 1.32 8.66 -2.17
CA ASN A 57 1.77 7.50 -2.95
C ASN A 57 2.81 6.68 -2.16
N GLN A 58 2.37 5.57 -1.58
CA GLN A 58 3.17 4.65 -0.79
C GLN A 58 3.87 3.65 -1.72
N ARG A 59 5.09 3.95 -2.16
CA ARG A 59 5.94 2.87 -2.69
C ARG A 59 6.57 2.15 -1.52
N GLY A 60 6.37 0.84 -1.43
CA GLY A 60 6.95 0.07 -0.34
C GLY A 60 6.40 -1.33 -0.22
N ALA A 61 7.12 -2.16 0.53
CA ALA A 61 6.63 -3.48 0.91
C ALA A 61 6.00 -3.41 2.31
N GLN A 62 4.88 -4.09 2.48
CA GLN A 62 4.27 -4.38 3.76
C GLN A 62 4.21 -5.89 3.90
N PHE A 63 4.69 -6.42 5.02
CA PHE A 63 4.58 -7.83 5.33
C PHE A 63 3.53 -8.03 6.42
N PHE A 64 2.78 -9.10 6.31
CA PHE A 64 1.74 -9.47 7.26
C PHE A 64 2.08 -10.82 7.89
N GLN A 65 1.73 -11.00 9.16
CA GLN A 65 1.91 -12.24 9.89
C GLN A 65 0.68 -12.52 10.74
N ILE A 66 0.32 -13.79 10.77
CA ILE A 66 -0.71 -14.30 11.65
C ILE A 66 -0.10 -14.53 13.03
N ASP A 67 -0.44 -13.68 13.99
CA ASP A 67 0.03 -13.79 15.37
C ASP A 67 -0.82 -14.77 16.19
N ILE A 68 -2.12 -14.82 15.92
CA ILE A 68 -3.09 -15.68 16.62
C ILE A 68 -4.01 -16.28 15.56
N CYS A 69 -4.20 -17.60 15.63
CA CYS A 69 -5.12 -18.35 14.78
C CYS A 69 -5.78 -19.46 15.58
N ASP A 70 -7.02 -19.23 16.03
CA ASP A 70 -7.88 -20.22 16.65
C ASP A 70 -9.07 -20.50 15.73
N LEU A 71 -8.90 -21.45 14.81
CA LEU A 71 -9.93 -21.84 13.85
C LEU A 71 -11.15 -22.48 14.51
N SER A 72 -10.98 -23.11 15.67
CA SER A 72 -12.12 -23.67 16.41
C SER A 72 -13.02 -22.55 16.92
N GLN A 73 -12.43 -21.50 17.50
CA GLN A 73 -13.18 -20.34 17.96
C GLN A 73 -13.71 -19.52 16.77
N TRP A 74 -12.97 -19.43 15.66
CA TRP A 74 -13.45 -18.82 14.42
C TRP A 74 -14.75 -19.47 13.95
N ASN A 75 -14.77 -20.79 13.77
CA ASN A 75 -15.95 -21.52 13.29
C ASN A 75 -17.12 -21.45 14.27
N ASP A 76 -16.86 -21.50 15.59
CA ASP A 76 -17.88 -21.35 16.63
C ASP A 76 -18.50 -19.93 16.65
N THR A 77 -17.76 -18.92 16.20
CA THR A 77 -18.17 -17.51 16.27
C THR A 77 -18.74 -16.98 14.96
N ILE A 78 -18.01 -17.16 13.86
CA ILE A 78 -18.35 -16.64 12.53
C ILE A 78 -19.21 -17.67 11.77
N GLY A 79 -18.76 -18.93 11.73
CA GLY A 79 -19.45 -20.04 11.09
C GLY A 79 -18.58 -20.81 10.11
N ASP A 80 -19.05 -21.98 9.69
CA ASP A 80 -18.29 -22.87 8.77
C ASP A 80 -18.40 -22.45 7.30
N SER A 81 -19.33 -21.56 6.96
CA SER A 81 -19.49 -21.05 5.59
C SER A 81 -18.55 -19.90 5.24
N PHE A 82 -17.77 -19.42 6.21
CA PHE A 82 -16.86 -18.31 6.03
C PHE A 82 -15.56 -18.57 6.79
N SER A 83 -14.53 -18.97 6.07
CA SER A 83 -13.21 -19.30 6.59
C SER A 83 -12.26 -18.10 6.48
N PRO A 84 -11.13 -18.09 7.20
CA PRO A 84 -10.11 -17.07 6.99
C PRO A 84 -9.59 -17.03 5.54
N GLU A 85 -9.59 -18.17 4.83
CA GLU A 85 -9.17 -18.29 3.42
C GLU A 85 -10.08 -17.49 2.48
N ASP A 86 -11.34 -17.28 2.86
CA ASP A 86 -12.29 -16.45 2.09
C ASP A 86 -12.05 -14.94 2.25
N TRP A 87 -11.20 -14.53 3.21
CA TRP A 87 -10.81 -13.12 3.42
C TRP A 87 -9.36 -12.81 3.17
N PHE A 88 -8.50 -13.78 3.41
CA PHE A 88 -7.07 -13.61 3.40
C PHE A 88 -6.51 -14.70 2.49
N ASP A 89 -6.28 -14.35 1.22
CA ASP A 89 -5.81 -15.28 0.20
C ASP A 89 -4.66 -16.20 0.67
N GLY A 90 -4.62 -17.42 0.13
CA GLY A 90 -3.62 -18.45 0.43
C GLY A 90 -3.99 -19.33 1.62
N ALA A 91 -3.06 -19.49 2.57
CA ALA A 91 -3.19 -20.35 3.73
C ALA A 91 -3.13 -19.54 5.05
N PRO A 92 -4.11 -18.70 5.37
CA PRO A 92 -4.18 -17.93 6.62
C PRO A 92 -4.61 -18.78 7.84
N ASN A 93 -4.35 -20.08 7.83
CA ASN A 93 -4.92 -21.05 8.76
C ASN A 93 -3.98 -21.43 9.92
N LYS A 94 -2.86 -20.72 10.08
CA LYS A 94 -1.84 -21.05 11.08
C LYS A 94 -1.06 -19.83 11.56
N THR A 95 -0.84 -19.76 12.88
CA THR A 95 0.07 -18.78 13.48
C THR A 95 1.49 -18.92 12.90
N GLY A 96 2.08 -17.78 12.57
CA GLY A 96 3.41 -17.67 11.96
C GLY A 96 3.39 -17.65 10.43
N ASN A 97 2.26 -17.92 9.77
CA ASN A 97 2.16 -17.76 8.33
C ASN A 97 2.28 -16.28 7.96
N VAL A 98 2.93 -16.03 6.83
CA VAL A 98 3.28 -14.68 6.38
C VAL A 98 2.77 -14.42 4.97
N ALA A 99 2.39 -13.17 4.72
CA ALA A 99 2.04 -12.65 3.40
C ALA A 99 2.80 -11.35 3.14
N LYS A 100 2.78 -10.86 1.90
CA LYS A 100 3.46 -9.63 1.52
C LYS A 100 2.63 -8.86 0.49
N ARG A 101 2.56 -7.55 0.65
CA ARG A 101 2.09 -6.62 -0.39
C ARG A 101 3.22 -5.68 -0.78
N LEU A 102 3.41 -5.49 -2.08
CA LEU A 102 4.35 -4.53 -2.64
C LEU A 102 3.56 -3.46 -3.40
N TYR A 103 3.42 -2.30 -2.78
CA TYR A 103 2.76 -1.15 -3.38
C TYR A 103 3.70 -0.47 -4.38
N LEU A 104 3.27 -0.39 -5.64
CA LEU A 104 4.10 0.02 -6.76
C LEU A 104 3.84 1.47 -7.15
N ARG A 105 2.56 1.82 -7.32
CA ARG A 105 2.12 3.10 -7.89
C ARG A 105 0.74 3.47 -7.38
N GLY A 106 0.49 4.77 -7.35
CA GLY A 106 -0.83 5.35 -7.19
C GLY A 106 -1.07 6.37 -8.32
N PHE A 107 -2.26 6.34 -8.91
CA PHE A 107 -2.69 7.28 -9.94
C PHE A 107 -3.93 8.02 -9.46
N TYR A 108 -3.91 9.35 -9.58
CA TYR A 108 -5.08 10.17 -9.33
C TYR A 108 -5.87 10.30 -10.63
N ILE A 109 -7.05 9.70 -10.69
CA ILE A 109 -7.87 9.64 -11.90
C ILE A 109 -9.34 9.89 -11.58
N PRO A 110 -10.10 10.50 -12.52
CA PRO A 110 -11.54 10.55 -12.42
C PRO A 110 -12.13 9.22 -12.90
N ILE A 111 -13.12 8.70 -12.19
CA ILE A 111 -13.89 7.50 -12.55
C ILE A 111 -15.38 7.81 -12.49
N ARG A 112 -16.19 7.10 -13.28
CA ARG A 112 -17.64 7.29 -13.35
C ARG A 112 -18.40 6.30 -12.48
N THR A 113 -19.67 6.62 -12.22
CA THR A 113 -20.58 5.79 -11.42
C THR A 113 -20.72 4.36 -11.94
N ASP A 114 -20.78 4.17 -13.27
CA ASP A 114 -20.95 2.85 -13.89
C ASP A 114 -19.79 1.90 -13.57
N ASP A 115 -18.56 2.40 -13.63
CA ASP A 115 -17.35 1.64 -13.32
C ASP A 115 -17.28 1.28 -11.83
N LEU A 116 -17.67 2.18 -10.93
CA LEU A 116 -17.73 1.91 -9.50
C LEU A 116 -18.85 0.90 -9.17
N PHE A 117 -20.02 1.01 -9.79
CA PHE A 117 -21.10 0.04 -9.63
C PHE A 117 -20.68 -1.36 -10.06
N ARG A 118 -20.00 -1.46 -11.22
CA ARG A 118 -19.50 -2.74 -11.73
C ARG A 118 -18.48 -3.38 -10.79
N ARG A 119 -17.56 -2.58 -10.25
CA ARG A 119 -16.46 -3.07 -9.39
C ARG A 119 -16.89 -3.32 -7.95
N MET A 120 -17.92 -2.64 -7.46
CA MET A 120 -18.44 -2.79 -6.12
C MET A 120 -19.69 -3.67 -6.17
N PHE A 121 -20.86 -3.07 -6.28
CA PHE A 121 -22.14 -3.76 -6.10
C PHE A 121 -22.38 -4.95 -7.04
N PHE A 122 -22.11 -4.83 -8.33
CA PHE A 122 -22.40 -5.93 -9.26
C PHE A 122 -21.47 -7.12 -9.04
N ARG A 123 -20.20 -6.86 -8.67
CA ARG A 123 -19.27 -7.91 -8.26
C ARG A 123 -19.68 -8.54 -6.93
N TRP A 124 -20.09 -7.75 -5.94
CA TRP A 124 -20.48 -8.26 -4.62
C TRP A 124 -21.73 -9.14 -4.63
N PHE A 125 -22.63 -8.91 -5.59
CA PHE A 125 -23.89 -9.65 -5.72
C PHE A 125 -23.92 -10.57 -6.94
N ASP A 126 -22.75 -10.89 -7.52
CA ASP A 126 -22.59 -11.80 -8.66
C ASP A 126 -23.52 -11.48 -9.85
N ILE A 127 -23.74 -10.20 -10.12
CA ILE A 127 -24.58 -9.74 -11.22
C ILE A 127 -23.79 -9.77 -12.52
N ASP A 128 -24.27 -10.56 -13.48
CA ASP A 128 -23.69 -10.60 -14.82
C ASP A 128 -23.93 -9.27 -15.56
N TYR A 129 -22.84 -8.51 -15.75
CA TYR A 129 -22.86 -7.25 -16.47
C TYR A 129 -23.33 -7.39 -17.93
N TRP A 130 -23.08 -8.52 -18.59
CA TRP A 130 -23.59 -8.74 -19.94
C TRP A 130 -25.11 -8.90 -19.95
N ALA A 131 -25.66 -9.58 -18.96
CA ALA A 131 -27.11 -9.67 -18.78
C ALA A 131 -27.70 -8.26 -18.54
N LEU A 132 -27.12 -7.46 -17.65
CA LEU A 132 -27.52 -6.05 -17.44
C LEU A 132 -27.54 -5.26 -18.74
N HIS A 133 -26.48 -5.37 -19.54
CA HIS A 133 -26.37 -4.69 -20.82
C HIS A 133 -27.50 -5.08 -21.79
N THR A 134 -27.86 -6.37 -21.87
CA THR A 134 -28.97 -6.82 -22.73
C THR A 134 -30.34 -6.32 -22.29
N LEU A 135 -30.51 -6.01 -21.01
CA LEU A 135 -31.72 -5.42 -20.43
C LEU A 135 -31.75 -3.89 -20.54
N GLY A 136 -30.73 -3.29 -21.17
CA GLY A 136 -30.64 -1.84 -21.38
C GLY A 136 -29.91 -1.07 -20.27
N TYR A 137 -29.38 -1.77 -19.26
CA TYR A 137 -28.57 -1.21 -18.17
C TYR A 137 -27.08 -1.20 -18.56
N ASN A 138 -26.76 -0.49 -19.64
CA ASN A 138 -25.39 -0.32 -20.13
C ASN A 138 -24.74 0.98 -19.61
N ASN A 139 -23.50 1.25 -19.99
CA ASN A 139 -22.78 2.46 -19.55
C ASN A 139 -23.54 3.75 -19.86
N SER A 140 -24.19 3.84 -21.04
CA SER A 140 -24.99 5.01 -21.40
C SER A 140 -26.19 5.21 -20.46
N TYR A 141 -26.79 4.14 -19.93
CA TYR A 141 -27.86 4.23 -18.94
C TYR A 141 -27.36 4.89 -17.66
N PHE A 142 -26.26 4.39 -17.11
CA PHE A 142 -25.68 4.89 -15.87
C PHE A 142 -25.12 6.30 -16.02
N ASP A 143 -24.43 6.57 -17.14
CA ASP A 143 -23.90 7.89 -17.48
C ASP A 143 -24.99 8.97 -17.55
N THR A 144 -26.21 8.60 -17.97
CA THR A 144 -27.31 9.56 -18.13
C THR A 144 -28.09 9.78 -16.83
N ARG A 145 -28.29 8.72 -16.04
CA ARG A 145 -29.14 8.78 -14.82
C ARG A 145 -28.37 9.08 -13.54
N TYR A 146 -27.09 8.72 -13.50
CA TYR A 146 -26.23 8.87 -12.33
C TYR A 146 -24.92 9.56 -12.72
N GLU A 147 -25.02 10.64 -13.52
CA GLU A 147 -23.86 11.38 -14.02
C GLU A 147 -23.07 12.01 -12.87
N HIS A 148 -21.99 11.35 -12.45
CA HIS A 148 -21.06 11.87 -11.45
C HIS A 148 -19.66 11.37 -11.72
N TRP A 149 -18.70 12.23 -11.38
CA TRP A 149 -17.29 11.91 -11.47
C TRP A 149 -16.71 11.82 -10.08
N PHE A 150 -16.18 10.67 -9.76
CA PHE A 150 -15.47 10.39 -8.53
C PHE A 150 -13.99 10.60 -8.76
N TRP A 151 -13.36 11.38 -7.90
CA TRP A 151 -11.91 11.49 -7.90
C TRP A 151 -11.32 10.43 -6.99
N ILE A 152 -10.63 9.47 -7.60
CA ILE A 152 -10.05 8.34 -6.88
C ILE A 152 -8.53 8.33 -6.98
N TRP A 153 -7.91 7.71 -5.99
CA TRP A 153 -6.59 7.12 -6.15
C TRP A 153 -6.71 5.65 -6.51
N GLU A 154 -6.27 5.30 -7.71
CA GLU A 154 -6.07 3.92 -8.13
C GLU A 154 -4.68 3.45 -7.66
N LEU A 155 -4.66 2.45 -6.81
CA LEU A 155 -3.46 1.87 -6.21
C LEU A 155 -3.16 0.52 -6.84
N ASP A 156 -1.93 0.39 -7.32
CA ASP A 156 -1.38 -0.81 -7.93
C ASP A 156 -0.42 -1.47 -6.93
N TYR A 157 -0.71 -2.73 -6.57
CA TYR A 157 0.18 -3.54 -5.75
C TYR A 157 0.25 -4.99 -6.22
N SER A 158 1.42 -5.58 -6.03
CA SER A 158 1.61 -7.02 -6.16
C SER A 158 1.44 -7.68 -4.79
N GLN A 159 0.76 -8.83 -4.76
CA GLN A 159 0.52 -9.58 -3.53
C GLN A 159 1.19 -10.95 -3.58
N TRP A 160 1.72 -11.34 -2.42
CA TRP A 160 2.03 -12.72 -2.08
C TRP A 160 1.06 -13.15 -0.99
N GLU A 161 0.41 -14.28 -1.21
CA GLU A 161 -0.60 -14.85 -0.32
C GLU A 161 0.01 -15.37 1.00
N PHE A 162 -0.86 -15.68 1.98
CA PHE A 162 -0.39 -16.24 3.24
C PHE A 162 0.20 -17.63 3.04
N THR A 163 1.42 -17.85 3.51
CA THR A 163 2.05 -19.18 3.48
C THR A 163 2.95 -19.41 4.69
N SER A 164 3.15 -20.69 5.02
CA SER A 164 4.17 -21.12 5.99
C SER A 164 5.55 -21.31 5.35
N GLU A 165 5.60 -21.32 4.02
CA GLU A 165 6.83 -21.49 3.25
C GLU A 165 7.54 -20.15 3.04
N GLN A 166 8.71 -20.21 2.41
CA GLN A 166 9.38 -18.99 2.00
C GLN A 166 8.59 -18.34 0.85
N LEU A 167 8.33 -17.04 0.94
CA LEU A 167 7.69 -16.29 -0.13
C LEU A 167 8.49 -16.41 -1.43
N ASP A 168 7.78 -16.69 -2.52
CA ASP A 168 8.35 -16.82 -3.84
C ASP A 168 8.95 -15.50 -4.37
N HIS A 169 9.75 -15.63 -5.43
CA HIS A 169 10.37 -14.46 -6.05
C HIS A 169 9.35 -13.59 -6.81
N GLU A 170 8.42 -14.23 -7.51
CA GLU A 170 7.33 -13.60 -8.26
C GLU A 170 6.09 -13.49 -7.35
N PRO A 171 5.25 -12.44 -7.51
CA PRO A 171 3.98 -12.34 -6.80
C PRO A 171 2.96 -13.36 -7.32
N ASP A 172 2.02 -13.73 -6.46
CA ASP A 172 0.89 -14.58 -6.83
C ASP A 172 -0.08 -13.81 -7.72
N GLU A 173 -0.43 -12.58 -7.31
CA GLU A 173 -1.38 -11.73 -8.02
C GLU A 173 -0.98 -10.25 -8.05
N ASN A 174 -1.58 -9.49 -8.98
CA ASN A 174 -1.52 -8.04 -9.02
C ASN A 174 -2.92 -7.46 -8.90
N TYR A 175 -3.05 -6.48 -8.04
CA TYR A 175 -4.33 -5.90 -7.66
C TYR A 175 -4.36 -4.41 -7.94
N TYR A 176 -5.57 -3.95 -8.30
CA TYR A 176 -5.92 -2.54 -8.39
C TYR A 176 -6.99 -2.23 -7.35
N ARG A 177 -6.73 -1.27 -6.46
CA ARG A 177 -7.68 -0.84 -5.42
C ARG A 177 -7.95 0.65 -5.52
N TYR A 178 -9.18 1.04 -5.22
CA TYR A 178 -9.64 2.41 -5.34
C TYR A 178 -9.81 3.03 -3.96
N VAL A 179 -9.24 4.21 -3.80
CA VAL A 179 -9.47 5.08 -2.65
C VAL A 179 -10.28 6.26 -3.13
N ILE A 180 -11.56 6.31 -2.73
CA ILE A 180 -12.39 7.50 -2.94
C ILE A 180 -12.01 8.49 -1.83
N LEU A 181 -11.63 9.70 -2.23
CA LEU A 181 -11.06 10.68 -1.30
C LEU A 181 -12.09 11.43 -0.47
N ASP A 182 -13.32 11.54 -0.97
CA ASP A 182 -14.39 12.27 -0.29
C ASP A 182 -15.37 11.28 0.36
N PRO A 183 -15.53 11.28 1.69
CA PRO A 183 -16.58 10.54 2.37
C PRO A 183 -17.99 10.75 1.79
N LEU A 184 -18.32 11.95 1.30
CA LEU A 184 -19.61 12.25 0.68
C LEU A 184 -19.84 11.46 -0.62
N ASP A 185 -18.77 11.17 -1.36
CA ASP A 185 -18.86 10.35 -2.57
C ASP A 185 -19.30 8.90 -2.24
N TYR A 186 -18.94 8.37 -1.06
CA TYR A 186 -19.43 7.05 -0.63
C TYR A 186 -20.93 7.07 -0.36
N GLN A 187 -21.46 8.11 0.29
CA GLN A 187 -22.90 8.27 0.48
C GLN A 187 -23.63 8.45 -0.86
N TYR A 188 -23.04 9.21 -1.79
CA TYR A 188 -23.59 9.38 -3.12
C TYR A 188 -23.67 8.06 -3.88
N LEU A 189 -22.64 7.21 -3.81
CA LEU A 189 -22.66 5.85 -4.38
C LEU A 189 -23.77 5.00 -3.77
N LEU A 190 -23.86 4.95 -2.44
CA LEU A 190 -24.84 4.12 -1.74
C LEU A 190 -26.28 4.57 -2.05
N THR A 191 -26.52 5.88 -2.09
CA THR A 191 -27.83 6.46 -2.42
C THR A 191 -28.26 6.10 -3.84
N ASN A 192 -27.36 6.26 -4.81
CA ASN A 192 -27.65 5.91 -6.20
C ASN A 192 -27.79 4.40 -6.41
N TYR A 193 -27.06 3.60 -5.63
CA TYR A 193 -27.24 2.16 -5.65
C TYR A 193 -28.66 1.79 -5.19
N ASP A 194 -29.17 2.39 -4.11
CA ASP A 194 -30.52 2.09 -3.66
C ASP A 194 -31.59 2.53 -4.68
N ASP A 195 -31.42 3.70 -5.31
CA ASP A 195 -32.30 4.13 -6.41
C ASP A 195 -32.27 3.15 -7.58
N PHE A 196 -31.07 2.77 -8.05
CA PHE A 196 -30.92 1.81 -9.14
C PHE A 196 -31.51 0.45 -8.80
N ARG A 197 -31.25 -0.04 -7.59
CA ARG A 197 -31.80 -1.30 -7.07
C ARG A 197 -33.32 -1.32 -7.14
N GLN A 198 -33.98 -0.22 -6.77
CA GLN A 198 -35.44 -0.11 -6.85
C GLN A 198 -35.93 -0.20 -8.30
N VAL A 199 -35.24 0.45 -9.25
CA VAL A 199 -35.58 0.35 -10.67
C VAL A 199 -35.37 -1.08 -11.17
N PHE A 200 -34.19 -1.65 -10.89
CA PHE A 200 -33.78 -2.98 -11.34
C PHE A 200 -34.70 -4.08 -10.81
N ASN A 201 -35.01 -4.08 -9.51
CA ASN A 201 -35.85 -5.10 -8.89
C ASN A 201 -37.33 -5.00 -9.32
N ASN A 202 -37.77 -3.84 -9.83
CA ASN A 202 -39.13 -3.64 -10.32
C ASN A 202 -39.27 -3.85 -11.84
N ASP A 203 -38.18 -4.15 -12.54
CA ASP A 203 -38.20 -4.45 -13.97
C ASP A 203 -38.76 -5.86 -14.23
N PRO A 204 -39.86 -6.00 -14.99
CA PRO A 204 -40.44 -7.31 -15.32
C PRO A 204 -39.47 -8.27 -16.00
N ASP A 205 -38.56 -7.77 -16.84
CA ASP A 205 -37.61 -8.62 -17.57
C ASP A 205 -36.52 -9.15 -16.61
N VAL A 206 -36.09 -8.32 -15.66
CA VAL A 206 -35.18 -8.73 -14.57
C VAL A 206 -35.83 -9.79 -13.67
N GLN A 207 -37.09 -9.57 -13.29
CA GLN A 207 -37.86 -10.53 -12.48
C GLN A 207 -38.05 -11.86 -13.21
N ALA A 208 -38.27 -11.84 -14.52
CA ALA A 208 -38.39 -13.05 -15.33
C ALA A 208 -37.07 -13.86 -15.36
N LEU A 209 -35.93 -13.20 -15.21
CA LEU A 209 -34.60 -13.83 -15.10
C LEU A 209 -34.23 -14.21 -13.66
N ASN A 210 -35.12 -13.91 -12.70
CA ASN A 210 -34.94 -14.23 -11.29
C ASN A 210 -33.70 -13.56 -10.65
N TYR A 211 -33.32 -12.39 -11.17
CA TYR A 211 -32.29 -11.54 -10.57
C TYR A 211 -32.89 -10.58 -9.54
N SER A 212 -32.11 -10.26 -8.52
CA SER A 212 -32.47 -9.22 -7.55
C SER A 212 -31.21 -8.64 -6.91
N LEU A 213 -31.25 -7.35 -6.63
CA LEU A 213 -30.23 -6.63 -5.86
C LEU A 213 -30.72 -6.43 -4.42
N PRO A 214 -29.92 -6.78 -3.39
CA PRO A 214 -30.32 -6.63 -1.99
C PRO A 214 -30.26 -5.17 -1.53
N GLN A 215 -31.01 -4.81 -0.49
CA GLN A 215 -30.79 -3.52 0.15
C GLN A 215 -29.47 -3.55 0.92
N VAL A 216 -28.72 -2.44 0.91
CA VAL A 216 -27.44 -2.30 1.59
C VAL A 216 -27.50 -1.08 2.51
N SER A 217 -27.29 -1.28 3.81
CA SER A 217 -27.13 -0.23 4.81
C SER A 217 -25.70 0.34 4.82
N GLY A 218 -25.47 1.45 5.52
CA GLY A 218 -24.12 2.01 5.69
C GLY A 218 -23.13 1.04 6.35
N ASP A 219 -23.58 0.32 7.38
CA ASP A 219 -22.77 -0.72 8.04
C ASP A 219 -22.40 -1.87 7.08
N GLU A 220 -23.35 -2.35 6.28
CA GLU A 220 -23.11 -3.40 5.27
C GLU A 220 -22.20 -2.90 4.15
N PHE A 221 -22.39 -1.66 3.70
CA PHE A 221 -21.55 -1.07 2.67
C PHE A 221 -20.08 -0.96 3.15
N LEU A 222 -19.87 -0.45 4.36
CA LEU A 222 -18.54 -0.40 4.96
C LEU A 222 -17.95 -1.80 5.13
N PHE A 223 -18.75 -2.78 5.52
CA PHE A 223 -18.30 -4.17 5.61
C PHE A 223 -17.78 -4.68 4.27
N TYR A 224 -18.53 -4.50 3.18
CA TYR A 224 -18.06 -4.88 1.84
C TYR A 224 -16.76 -4.18 1.45
N LEU A 225 -16.62 -2.89 1.78
CA LEU A 225 -15.35 -2.17 1.56
C LEU A 225 -14.19 -2.79 2.36
N VAL A 226 -14.45 -3.22 3.60
CA VAL A 226 -13.46 -3.90 4.44
C VAL A 226 -13.03 -5.24 3.83
N LEU A 227 -13.96 -6.04 3.30
CA LEU A 227 -13.61 -7.31 2.63
C LEU A 227 -12.72 -7.08 1.41
N GLU A 228 -12.89 -5.93 0.75
CA GLU A 228 -12.16 -5.53 -0.46
C GLU A 228 -10.85 -4.79 -0.14
N ASP A 229 -10.25 -5.03 1.02
CA ASP A 229 -9.06 -4.34 1.52
C ASP A 229 -9.24 -2.82 1.60
N LEU A 230 -10.18 -2.34 2.41
CA LEU A 230 -10.40 -0.91 2.62
C LEU A 230 -9.08 -0.16 2.89
N ILE A 231 -8.80 0.81 2.03
CA ILE A 231 -7.72 1.79 2.19
C ILE A 231 -8.39 3.15 2.37
N VAL A 232 -7.89 3.92 3.33
CA VAL A 232 -8.49 5.21 3.72
C VAL A 232 -7.56 6.37 3.41
N ALA A 233 -8.12 7.55 3.18
CA ALA A 233 -7.31 8.74 2.92
C ALA A 233 -6.72 9.33 4.23
N SER A 234 -5.63 10.07 4.10
CA SER A 234 -5.05 10.84 5.21
C SER A 234 -5.70 12.23 5.31
N PRO A 235 -5.92 12.79 6.52
CA PRO A 235 -5.63 12.21 7.83
C PRO A 235 -6.63 11.13 8.23
N VAL A 236 -6.11 9.95 8.58
CA VAL A 236 -6.88 8.71 8.74
C VAL A 236 -8.02 8.81 9.76
N ASN A 237 -7.76 9.30 10.97
CA ASN A 237 -8.80 9.47 11.98
C ASN A 237 -9.95 10.39 11.51
N GLY A 238 -9.60 11.51 10.85
CA GLY A 238 -10.60 12.45 10.32
C GLY A 238 -11.45 11.79 9.24
N PHE A 239 -10.79 11.12 8.29
CA PHE A 239 -11.46 10.43 7.19
C PHE A 239 -12.39 9.32 7.69
N LEU A 240 -11.92 8.48 8.62
CA LEU A 240 -12.74 7.40 9.19
C LEU A 240 -13.98 7.97 9.86
N ARG A 241 -13.86 9.01 10.69
CA ARG A 241 -15.02 9.63 11.34
C ARG A 241 -16.02 10.17 10.34
N ASP A 242 -15.56 10.96 9.38
CA ASP A 242 -16.42 11.54 8.36
C ASP A 242 -17.09 10.44 7.52
N LEU A 243 -16.38 9.35 7.18
CA LEU A 243 -16.94 8.20 6.47
C LEU A 243 -18.05 7.50 7.26
N ILE A 244 -17.81 7.19 8.54
CA ILE A 244 -18.79 6.54 9.42
C ILE A 244 -20.03 7.42 9.61
N ASP A 245 -19.84 8.71 9.88
CA ASP A 245 -20.93 9.66 10.10
C ASP A 245 -21.74 9.86 8.81
N THR A 246 -21.08 9.93 7.66
CA THR A 246 -21.71 10.14 6.35
C THR A 246 -22.51 8.93 5.88
N LEU A 247 -22.04 7.72 6.19
CA LEU A 247 -22.75 6.48 5.91
C LEU A 247 -23.81 6.13 6.96
N ASP A 248 -23.93 6.91 8.04
CA ASP A 248 -24.84 6.67 9.16
C ASP A 248 -24.67 5.26 9.77
N CYS A 249 -23.43 4.79 9.87
CA CYS A 249 -23.09 3.48 10.43
C CYS A 249 -23.43 3.43 11.93
N GLN A 250 -24.17 2.40 12.35
CA GLN A 250 -24.61 2.25 13.75
C GLN A 250 -23.74 1.28 14.56
N ASN A 251 -23.06 0.34 13.88
CA ASN A 251 -22.34 -0.76 14.50
C ASN A 251 -20.81 -0.58 14.43
N VAL A 252 -20.37 0.66 14.26
CA VAL A 252 -18.96 1.01 14.05
C VAL A 252 -18.55 2.10 15.02
N THR A 253 -17.33 2.00 15.55
CA THR A 253 -16.73 3.03 16.39
C THR A 253 -15.31 3.32 15.93
N VAL A 254 -14.87 4.58 16.07
CA VAL A 254 -13.55 5.05 15.65
C VAL A 254 -12.82 5.70 16.83
N GLU A 255 -11.65 5.16 17.18
CA GLU A 255 -10.74 5.73 18.16
C GLU A 255 -9.34 5.90 17.54
N GLY A 256 -8.96 7.14 17.25
CA GLY A 256 -7.70 7.43 16.56
C GLY A 256 -7.70 6.84 15.15
N ASN A 257 -6.68 6.04 14.83
CA ASN A 257 -6.61 5.33 13.55
C ASN A 257 -7.15 3.89 13.66
N THR A 258 -7.95 3.60 14.68
CA THR A 258 -8.55 2.29 14.89
C THR A 258 -10.06 2.36 14.70
N MET A 259 -10.59 1.45 13.91
CA MET A 259 -12.01 1.24 13.65
C MET A 259 -12.41 -0.12 14.22
N GLU A 260 -13.43 -0.14 15.07
CA GLU A 260 -14.04 -1.38 15.57
C GLU A 260 -15.44 -1.54 14.98
N LEU A 261 -15.66 -2.66 14.30
CA LEU A 261 -16.92 -3.03 13.69
C LEU A 261 -17.52 -4.20 14.47
N ARG A 262 -18.83 -4.16 14.71
CA ARG A 262 -19.56 -5.23 15.38
C ARG A 262 -20.40 -6.00 14.38
N PHE A 263 -20.23 -7.32 14.38
CA PHE A 263 -20.87 -8.22 13.44
C PHE A 263 -21.63 -9.33 14.15
N HIS A 264 -22.53 -9.95 13.40
CA HIS A 264 -23.27 -11.12 13.81
C HIS A 264 -22.98 -12.27 12.85
N GLY A 265 -22.30 -13.32 13.33
CA GLY A 265 -22.16 -14.60 12.63
C GLY A 265 -23.06 -15.64 13.30
N ASN A 266 -22.50 -16.81 13.61
CA ASN A 266 -23.11 -17.72 14.58
C ASN A 266 -23.26 -17.08 15.97
N LYS A 267 -22.34 -16.17 16.33
CA LYS A 267 -22.34 -15.36 17.54
C LYS A 267 -21.90 -13.94 17.21
N ASP A 268 -22.17 -13.01 18.12
CA ASP A 268 -21.66 -11.63 18.01
C ASP A 268 -20.13 -11.60 18.14
N TYR A 269 -19.49 -10.85 17.26
CA TYR A 269 -18.04 -10.65 17.25
C TYR A 269 -17.64 -9.23 16.85
N ILE A 270 -16.38 -8.90 17.12
CA ILE A 270 -15.81 -7.59 16.88
C ILE A 270 -14.61 -7.76 15.95
N LEU A 271 -14.58 -6.96 14.88
CA LEU A 271 -13.42 -6.76 14.03
C LEU A 271 -12.78 -5.42 14.39
N GLU A 272 -11.54 -5.45 14.86
CA GLU A 272 -10.73 -4.25 15.09
C GLU A 272 -9.71 -4.11 13.96
N LEU A 273 -9.82 -3.02 13.21
CA LEU A 273 -8.86 -2.63 12.18
C LEU A 273 -8.09 -1.41 12.66
N LYS A 274 -6.76 -1.51 12.70
CA LYS A 274 -5.89 -0.36 12.91
C LYS A 274 -5.20 -0.01 11.60
N PHE A 275 -5.25 1.26 11.25
CA PHE A 275 -4.62 1.81 10.06
C PHE A 275 -3.31 2.54 10.43
N ASN A 276 -2.34 2.51 9.53
CA ASN A 276 -1.13 3.34 9.64
C ASN A 276 -1.43 4.79 9.25
N GLU A 277 -0.42 5.66 9.26
CA GLU A 277 -0.56 7.09 8.91
C GLU A 277 -0.98 7.33 7.44
N ASN A 278 -0.77 6.33 6.59
CA ASN A 278 -1.04 6.36 5.16
C ASN A 278 -2.37 5.67 4.79
N GLY A 279 -3.14 5.24 5.81
CA GLY A 279 -4.45 4.64 5.63
C GLY A 279 -4.44 3.19 5.13
N LEU A 280 -3.30 2.49 5.23
CA LEU A 280 -3.23 1.05 5.01
C LEU A 280 -3.52 0.31 6.33
N ILE A 281 -4.18 -0.84 6.25
CA ILE A 281 -4.44 -1.69 7.42
C ILE A 281 -3.11 -2.25 7.95
N ASP A 282 -2.79 -1.93 9.20
CA ASP A 282 -1.60 -2.37 9.93
C ASP A 282 -1.86 -3.58 10.83
N ARG A 283 -3.10 -3.68 11.32
CA ARG A 283 -3.51 -4.71 12.25
C ARG A 283 -4.97 -5.02 12.04
N ASN A 284 -5.28 -6.31 11.99
CA ASN A 284 -6.62 -6.84 11.92
C ASN A 284 -6.80 -7.83 13.08
N ILE A 285 -7.79 -7.61 13.95
CA ILE A 285 -8.06 -8.46 15.12
C ILE A 285 -9.52 -8.85 15.12
N PHE A 286 -9.79 -10.14 15.25
CA PHE A 286 -11.11 -10.67 15.52
C PHE A 286 -11.22 -11.07 16.97
N LYS A 287 -12.29 -10.61 17.61
CA LYS A 287 -12.58 -10.87 19.01
C LYS A 287 -14.01 -11.35 19.16
N THR A 288 -14.27 -12.21 20.14
CA THR A 288 -15.66 -12.48 20.56
C THR A 288 -16.30 -11.22 21.15
N ALA A 289 -17.62 -11.21 21.34
CA ALA A 289 -18.31 -10.13 22.05
C ALA A 289 -17.76 -9.85 23.46
N GLN A 290 -17.09 -10.82 24.10
CA GLN A 290 -16.45 -10.67 25.41
C GLN A 290 -15.00 -10.15 25.32
N GLY A 291 -14.51 -9.85 24.11
CA GLY A 291 -13.16 -9.32 23.87
C GLY A 291 -12.06 -10.38 23.78
N ILE A 292 -12.40 -11.67 23.65
CA ILE A 292 -11.42 -12.74 23.50
C ILE A 292 -10.93 -12.76 22.06
N THR A 293 -9.65 -12.44 21.83
CA THR A 293 -9.03 -12.51 20.50
C THR A 293 -8.87 -13.96 20.05
N PHE A 294 -9.39 -14.29 18.87
CA PHE A 294 -9.23 -15.61 18.26
C PHE A 294 -8.51 -15.59 16.90
N PHE A 295 -8.40 -14.43 16.27
CA PHE A 295 -7.61 -14.27 15.06
C PHE A 295 -6.94 -12.90 15.05
N LYS A 296 -5.66 -12.84 14.68
CA LYS A 296 -4.89 -11.59 14.67
C LYS A 296 -3.82 -11.60 13.59
N ILE A 297 -3.90 -10.60 12.73
CA ILE A 297 -2.85 -10.25 11.77
C ILE A 297 -2.20 -8.94 12.22
N THR A 298 -0.87 -8.90 12.22
CA THR A 298 -0.12 -7.64 12.30
C THR A 298 0.79 -7.50 11.10
N SER A 299 1.12 -6.25 10.76
CA SER A 299 2.09 -5.96 9.71
C SER A 299 3.35 -5.29 10.22
N TRP A 300 4.41 -5.43 9.44
CA TRP A 300 5.64 -4.67 9.59
C TRP A 300 6.17 -4.24 8.23
N TYR A 301 6.99 -3.19 8.26
CA TYR A 301 7.61 -2.61 7.09
C TYR A 301 9.11 -2.87 7.16
N PRO A 302 9.72 -3.47 6.14
CA PRO A 302 11.17 -3.54 6.07
C PRO A 302 11.71 -2.11 5.99
N MET A 303 12.73 -1.82 6.78
CA MET A 303 13.44 -0.56 6.64
C MET A 303 13.99 -0.46 5.21
N ASP A 304 13.85 0.71 4.59
CA ASP A 304 14.56 0.99 3.36
C ASP A 304 16.06 0.86 3.64
N PHE A 305 16.69 -0.16 3.05
CA PHE A 305 18.12 -0.41 3.23
C PHE A 305 18.96 0.55 2.40
N ALA A 306 18.39 1.28 1.42
CA ALA A 306 19.15 2.21 0.59
C ALA A 306 19.86 3.31 1.43
N PRO A 307 19.21 3.98 2.40
CA PRO A 307 19.88 4.85 3.37
C PRO A 307 21.03 4.17 4.13
N LEU A 308 20.83 2.93 4.59
CA LEU A 308 21.85 2.19 5.34
C LEU A 308 23.07 1.86 4.46
N ILE A 309 22.84 1.35 3.26
CA ILE A 309 23.88 1.04 2.26
C ILE A 309 24.63 2.31 1.88
N LEU A 310 23.93 3.43 1.72
CA LEU A 310 24.52 4.73 1.42
C LEU A 310 25.40 5.24 2.58
N ILE A 311 24.95 5.12 3.84
CA ILE A 311 25.75 5.45 5.03
C ILE A 311 27.01 4.58 5.10
N ILE A 312 26.87 3.26 4.93
CA ILE A 312 28.01 2.32 4.94
C ILE A 312 29.02 2.69 3.83
N SER A 313 28.52 3.03 2.65
CA SER A 313 29.35 3.44 1.52
C SER A 313 30.13 4.72 1.80
N ILE A 314 29.48 5.74 2.39
CA ILE A 314 30.13 7.01 2.78
C ILE A 314 31.21 6.77 3.83
N VAL A 315 30.90 6.00 4.88
CA VAL A 315 31.85 5.69 5.96
C VAL A 315 33.06 4.94 5.40
N GLY A 316 32.84 3.95 4.52
CA GLY A 316 33.91 3.24 3.83
C GLY A 316 34.81 4.16 3.00
N LEU A 317 34.21 5.11 2.27
CA LEU A 317 34.95 6.06 1.44
C LEU A 317 35.80 7.03 2.30
N ILE A 318 35.27 7.52 3.42
CA ILE A 318 36.00 8.34 4.39
C ILE A 318 37.19 7.57 4.97
N ALA A 319 37.00 6.29 5.34
CA ALA A 319 38.07 5.46 5.87
C ALA A 319 39.20 5.23 4.86
N ILE A 320 38.87 5.01 3.59
CA ILE A 320 39.86 4.86 2.51
C ILE A 320 40.65 6.16 2.31
N ILE A 321 39.97 7.31 2.25
CA ILE A 321 40.63 8.61 2.11
C ILE A 321 41.55 8.87 3.32
N GLY A 322 41.08 8.61 4.54
CA GLY A 322 41.86 8.74 5.76
C GLY A 322 43.13 7.88 5.73
N LEU A 323 43.01 6.62 5.31
CA LEU A 323 44.15 5.70 5.13
C LEU A 323 45.14 6.19 4.07
N GLN A 324 44.66 6.72 2.94
CA GLN A 324 45.52 7.26 1.90
C GLN A 324 46.28 8.50 2.39
N VAL A 325 45.59 9.43 3.05
CA VAL A 325 46.21 10.64 3.65
C VAL A 325 47.24 10.24 4.71
N TYR A 326 46.93 9.25 5.55
CA TYR A 326 47.86 8.73 6.55
C TYR A 326 49.12 8.12 5.89
N LYS A 327 48.95 7.26 4.87
CA LYS A 327 50.07 6.68 4.11
C LYS A 327 50.91 7.75 3.42
N TRP A 328 50.27 8.78 2.86
CA TRP A 328 50.96 9.89 2.21
C TRP A 328 51.76 10.73 3.21
N ARG A 329 51.17 11.10 4.34
CA ARG A 329 51.87 11.81 5.44
C ARG A 329 53.05 11.01 5.99
N LYS A 330 52.92 9.69 6.13
CA LYS A 330 54.01 8.81 6.56
C LYS A 330 55.16 8.77 5.56
N LYS A 331 54.87 8.68 4.25
CA LYS A 331 55.88 8.76 3.20
C LYS A 331 56.61 10.12 3.21
N VAL A 332 55.86 11.22 3.31
CA VAL A 332 56.46 12.58 3.36
C VAL A 332 57.35 12.76 4.59
N LYS A 333 56.97 12.24 5.76
CA LYS A 333 57.85 12.26 6.96
C LYS A 333 59.11 11.43 6.77
N PHE A 334 59.02 10.25 6.14
CA PHE A 334 60.19 9.41 5.86
C PHE A 334 61.21 10.12 4.95
N PHE A 335 60.76 10.78 3.88
CA PHE A 335 61.61 11.57 2.98
C PHE A 335 62.13 12.90 3.55
N LYS A 336 61.65 13.34 4.72
CA LYS A 336 62.18 14.51 5.42
C LYS A 336 63.26 14.17 6.44
N ASN A 337 63.30 12.92 6.91
CA ASN A 337 64.20 12.48 7.98
C ASN A 337 65.38 11.63 7.47
N ASN A 338 65.34 11.21 6.20
CA ASN A 338 66.43 10.60 5.43
C ASN A 338 66.68 11.47 4.22
#